data_AF-A0A834NAI4-F1
#
_entry.id   AF-A0A834NAI4-F1
#
_cell.length_a   1.000
_cell.length_b   1.000
_cell.length_c   1.000
_cell.angle_alpha   90.00
_cell.angle_beta   90.00
_cell.angle_gamma   90.00
#
_symmetry.space_group_name_H-M   'P 1'
#
loop_
_entity.id
_entity.type
_entity.pdbx_description
1 polymer ?
#
loop_
_entity_poly.entity_id
_entity_poly.type
_entity_poly.pdbx_seq_one_letter_code
_entity_poly.pdbx_strand_id
1 'polypeptide(L)' 'MPREAEEGSTVELRCEWRLLGGAGLYSVKWYKDEHEFFRYVPDNDPKIQTFPQLGYLNTNRISETN' A
#
# COMPACT_ATOMS: atom_id res chain seq x y z
N MET A 1 2.24 10.54 2.62
CA MET A 1 0.88 10.05 2.29
C MET A 1 -0.11 11.21 2.37
N PRO A 2 -0.95 11.43 1.34
CA PRO A 2 -1.98 12.47 1.38
C PRO A 2 -3.09 12.10 2.37
N ARG A 3 -3.69 13.11 3.02
CA ARG A 3 -4.84 12.92 3.92
C ARG A 3 -6.16 12.83 3.18
N GLU A 4 -6.24 13.47 2.02
CA GLU A 4 -7.43 13.62 1.20
C GLU A 4 -7.04 13.49 -0.28
N ALA A 5 -7.99 13.12 -1.12
CA ALA A 5 -7.83 12.97 -2.56
C ALA A 5 -9.03 13.59 -3.28
N GLU A 6 -8.79 14.20 -4.44
CA GLU A 6 -9.86 14.71 -5.29
C GLU A 6 -10.53 13.55 -6.04
N GLU A 7 -11.85 13.61 -6.19
CA GLU A 7 -12.61 12.59 -6.93
C GLU A 7 -12.12 12.48 -8.38
N GLY A 8 -11.90 11.26 -8.85
CA GLY A 8 -11.39 10.99 -10.20
C GLY A 8 -9.88 11.24 -10.39
N SER A 9 -9.17 11.73 -9.37
CA SER A 9 -7.72 11.92 -9.44
C SER A 9 -6.94 10.62 -9.18
N THR A 10 -5.71 10.57 -9.68
CA THR A 10 -4.75 9.51 -9.31
C THR A 10 -3.95 9.97 -8.10
N VAL A 11 -3.85 9.12 -7.08
CA VAL A 11 -3.01 9.38 -5.91
C VAL A 11 -1.96 8.30 -5.72
N GLU A 12 -0.81 8.70 -5.18
CA GLU A 12 0.29 7.79 -4.87
C GLU A 12 0.47 7.67 -3.35
N LEU A 13 0.47 6.42 -2.87
CA LEU A 13 0.72 6.09 -1.47
C LEU A 13 2.13 5.54 -1.31
N ARG A 14 3.02 6.33 -0.71
CA ARG A 14 4.40 5.94 -0.42
C ARG A 14 4.59 5.61 1.05
N CYS A 15 5.28 4.50 1.32
CA CYS A 15 5.78 4.13 2.65
C CYS A 15 7.28 4.44 2.70
N GLU A 16 7.67 5.46 3.44
CA GLU A 16 9.07 5.91 3.57
C GLU A 16 9.71 5.46 4.89
N TRP A 17 9.07 4.49 5.57
CA TRP A 17 9.54 4.03 6.87
C TRP A 17 10.83 3.22 6.72
N ARG A 18 11.82 3.52 7.57
CA ARG A 18 13.06 2.76 7.69
C ARG A 18 13.01 1.90 8.94
N LEU A 19 13.20 0.59 8.77
CA LEU A 19 13.29 -0.34 9.88
C LEU A 19 14.65 -0.18 10.56
N LEU A 20 14.63 0.02 11.88
CA LEU A 20 15.85 0.11 12.68
C LEU A 20 16.41 -1.29 12.92
N GLY A 21 17.74 -1.41 12.98
CA GLY A 21 18.41 -2.64 13.42
C GLY A 21 18.40 -3.80 12.43
N GLY A 22 18.17 -3.57 11.13
CA GLY A 22 18.23 -4.61 10.10
C GLY A 22 17.08 -5.62 10.16
N ALA A 23 16.03 -5.33 10.93
CA ALA A 23 14.82 -6.13 10.95
C ALA A 23 14.17 -6.13 9.55
N GLY A 24 13.75 -7.31 9.08
CA GLY A 24 13.00 -7.46 7.84
C GLY A 24 11.63 -6.82 7.93
N LEU A 25 11.13 -6.32 6.81
CA LEU A 25 9.78 -5.79 6.71
C LEU A 25 8.76 -6.93 6.81
N TYR A 26 7.94 -6.91 7.85
CA TYR A 26 6.85 -7.88 7.99
C TYR A 26 5.72 -7.60 7.01
N SER A 27 5.16 -6.39 7.04
CA SER A 27 4.08 -6.00 6.12
C SER A 27 3.90 -4.50 6.01
N VAL A 28 3.43 -4.03 4.85
CA VAL A 28 2.82 -2.69 4.66
C VAL A 28 1.35 -2.88 4.34
N LYS A 29 0.46 -2.17 5.02
CA LYS A 29 -0.99 -2.24 4.81
C LYS A 29 -1.57 -0.83 4.70
N TRP A 30 -2.49 -0.63 3.78
CA TRP A 30 -3.24 0.62 3.64
C TRP A 30 -4.72 0.39 3.93
N TYR A 31 -5.28 1.31 4.70
CA TYR A 31 -6.68 1.30 5.12
C TYR A 31 -7.35 2.61 4.72
N LYS A 32 -8.61 2.52 4.32
CA LYS A 32 -9.53 3.66 4.17
C LYS A 32 -10.82 3.29 4.90
N ASP A 33 -11.28 4.16 5.79
CA ASP A 33 -12.52 3.96 6.57
C ASP A 33 -12.55 2.58 7.26
N GLU A 34 -11.47 2.19 7.95
CA GLU A 34 -11.28 0.88 8.60
C GLU A 34 -11.17 -0.33 7.65
N HIS A 35 -11.28 -0.13 6.35
CA HIS A 35 -11.19 -1.22 5.38
C HIS A 35 -9.82 -1.28 4.72
N GLU A 36 -9.21 -2.46 4.79
CA GLU A 36 -7.98 -2.75 4.09
C GLU A 36 -8.23 -2.82 2.59
N PHE A 37 -7.38 -2.19 1.79
CA PHE A 37 -7.49 -2.24 0.34
C PHE A 37 -6.19 -2.59 -0.38
N PHE A 38 -5.06 -2.54 0.34
CA PHE A 38 -3.76 -2.95 -0.15
C PHE A 38 -2.92 -3.56 0.98
N ARG A 39 -2.21 -4.64 0.65
CA ARG A 39 -1.22 -5.27 1.52
C ARG A 39 0.01 -5.69 0.72
N TYR A 40 1.18 -5.42 1.26
CA TYR A 40 2.45 -5.96 0.82
C TYR A 40 3.09 -6.75 1.97
N VAL A 41 3.40 -8.03 1.74
CA VAL A 41 4.10 -8.93 2.67
C VAL A 41 5.25 -9.58 1.89
N PRO A 42 6.53 -9.23 2.17
CA PRO A 42 7.67 -9.75 1.41
C PRO A 42 7.75 -11.27 1.33
N ASP A 43 7.31 -11.95 2.39
CA ASP A 43 7.39 -13.41 2.56
C ASP A 43 6.20 -14.17 1.97
N ASN A 44 5.18 -13.48 1.46
CA ASN A 44 4.02 -14.13 0.84
C ASN A 44 4.23 -14.35 -0.67
N ASP A 45 3.52 -15.36 -1.19
CA ASP A 45 3.29 -15.53 -2.62
C ASP A 45 1.77 -15.58 -2.89
N PRO A 46 1.18 -14.56 -3.55
CA PRO A 46 1.82 -13.34 -4.04
C PRO A 46 2.17 -12.35 -2.91
N LYS A 47 3.25 -11.59 -3.11
CA LYS A 47 3.71 -10.54 -2.16
C LYS A 47 2.67 -9.43 -1.98
N ILE A 48 1.85 -9.19 -3.01
CA ILE A 48 0.82 -8.15 -3.03
C ILE A 48 -0.55 -8.81 -2.96
N GLN A 49 -1.39 -8.27 -2.09
CA GLN A 49 -2.82 -8.57 -2.04
C GLN A 49 -3.59 -7.26 -2.15
N THR A 50 -4.57 -7.24 -3.05
CA THR A 50 -5.53 -6.14 -3.18
C THR A 50 -6.90 -6.62 -2.75
N PHE A 51 -7.60 -5.76 -2.03
CA PHE A 51 -8.95 -6.04 -1.58
C PHE A 51 -9.89 -5.06 -2.31
N PRO A 52 -10.84 -5.56 -3.10
CA PRO A 52 -11.76 -4.70 -3.84
C PRO A 52 -12.63 -3.92 -2.85
N GLN A 53 -12.74 -2.62 -3.11
CA GLN A 53 -13.55 -1.67 -2.35
C GLN A 53 -14.44 -0.90 -3.32
N LEU A 54 -15.68 -0.67 -2.92
CA LEU A 54 -16.62 0.10 -3.74
C LEU A 54 -16.15 1.57 -3.77
N GLY A 55 -15.94 2.14 -4.95
CA GLY A 55 -15.65 3.57 -5.12
C GLY A 55 -14.22 3.96 -5.50
N TYR A 56 -13.28 3.02 -5.63
CA TYR A 56 -11.96 3.31 -6.21
C TYR A 56 -11.30 2.08 -6.86
N LEU A 57 -10.43 2.34 -7.84
CA LEU A 57 -9.68 1.31 -8.56
C LEU A 57 -8.28 1.19 -7.97
N ASN A 58 -7.87 -0.02 -7.61
CA ASN A 58 -6.50 -0.29 -7.18
C ASN A 58 -5.63 -0.66 -8.39
N THR A 59 -4.71 0.22 -8.78
CA THR A 59 -3.73 -0.02 -9.85
C THR A 59 -2.39 -0.41 -9.23
N ASN A 60 -2.11 -1.70 -9.12
CA ASN A 60 -0.86 -2.20 -8.52
C ASN A 60 0.38 -1.69 -9.28
N ARG A 61 1.09 -0.71 -8.72
CA ARG A 61 2.40 -0.26 -9.21
C ARG A 61 3.35 -0.10 -8.02
N ILE A 62 4.36 -0.96 -7.95
CA ILE A 62 5.51 -0.81 -7.06
C ILE A 62 6.67 -0.27 -7.89
N SER A 63 7.23 0.86 -7.45
CA SER A 63 8.53 1.33 -7.91
C SER A 63 9.57 0.74 -6.97
N GLU A 64 10.38 -0.20 -7.46
CA GLU A 64 11.58 -0.61 -6.74
C GLU A 64 12.47 0.62 -6.61
N THR A 65 12.60 1.15 -5.39
CA THR A 65 13.56 2.21 -5.13
C THR A 65 14.89 1.49 -4.89
N ASN A 66 15.79 1.63 -5.86
CA ASN A 66 17.15 1.10 -5.83
C ASN A 66 17.95 1.67 -4.66
#